data_AF-A0AA51C843-F1
#
_entry.id   AF-A0AA51C843-F1
#
_cell.length_a   1.000
_cell.length_b   1.000
_cell.length_c   1.000
_cell.angle_alpha   90.00
_cell.angle_beta   90.00
_cell.angle_gamma   90.00
#
_symmetry.space_group_name_H-M   'P 1'
#
loop_
_entity.id
_entity.type
_entity.pdbx_description
1 polymer ?
#
loop_
_entity_poly.entity_id
_entity_poly.type
_entity_poly.pdbx_seq_one_letter_code
_entity_poly.pdbx_strand_id
1 'polypeptide(L)'
;MKLKKQYICTVLLILTLGVVSSGFASDKILSRWSKTNHYENDLGNELWITATYYASEYVEALVQSEAEKNLWTADEAEQYKYQLLKTLNLTEYIPIFIGIDNRGPSMHMAPFSDHITLWVGKKKLQPVDYDKRFNFKLQGKRDGFIYFPRYDEKGKPVLQGVKSIRLAINGNVSPITMGKTIDYIWDVVDDNPEKLYTGKAAARLELDRLIKRLEKLNDQKKELEGKLAEVESELQQVQKRVEELQRQ
;
A
#
# COMPACT_ATOMS: atom_id res chain seq x y z
N MET A 1 11.45 54.81 62.75
CA MET A 1 12.58 54.99 61.83
C MET A 1 12.61 53.81 60.86
N LYS A 2 12.27 54.08 59.59
CA LYS A 2 12.54 53.34 58.35
C LYS A 2 11.90 51.95 58.12
N LEU A 3 10.68 51.98 57.59
CA LEU A 3 10.20 51.02 56.59
C LEU A 3 11.13 51.03 55.37
N LYS A 4 11.47 49.86 54.81
CA LYS A 4 12.03 49.74 53.46
C LYS A 4 11.55 48.49 52.71
N LYS A 5 10.85 48.79 51.61
CA LYS A 5 10.92 48.19 50.26
C LYS A 5 10.44 46.75 50.04
N GLN A 6 9.19 46.68 49.60
CA GLN A 6 8.69 46.01 48.39
C GLN A 6 9.72 45.15 47.61
N TYR A 7 9.42 43.85 47.48
CA TYR A 7 9.84 43.02 46.36
C TYR A 7 8.60 42.40 45.71
N ILE A 8 8.28 42.92 44.54
CA ILE A 8 7.31 42.38 43.59
C ILE A 8 7.94 41.08 43.05
N CYS A 9 7.43 39.93 43.47
CA CYS A 9 7.76 38.65 42.83
C CYS A 9 6.83 38.47 41.63
N THR A 10 7.30 38.93 40.48
CA THR A 10 6.67 38.71 39.17
C THR A 10 6.71 37.21 38.86
N VAL A 11 5.54 36.58 38.80
CA VAL A 11 5.35 35.20 38.35
C VAL A 11 5.55 35.16 36.83
N LEU A 12 6.74 34.74 36.38
CA LEU A 12 6.98 34.40 34.99
C LEU A 12 6.63 32.92 34.81
N LEU A 13 5.37 32.65 34.45
CA LEU A 13 4.90 31.33 34.05
C LEU A 13 5.50 31.02 32.67
N ILE A 14 6.67 30.38 32.63
CA ILE A 14 7.23 29.81 31.41
C ILE A 14 6.34 28.62 31.05
N LEU A 15 5.46 28.83 30.07
CA LEU A 15 4.70 27.80 29.39
C LEU A 15 5.70 26.97 28.58
N THR A 16 6.31 25.98 29.22
CA THR A 16 7.00 24.90 28.51
C THR A 16 5.92 24.08 27.81
N LEU A 17 5.58 24.49 26.59
CA LEU A 17 5.05 23.58 25.59
C LEU A 17 6.08 22.46 25.47
N GLY A 18 5.81 21.36 26.15
CA GLY A 18 6.46 20.10 25.90
C GLY A 18 6.18 19.74 24.44
N VAL A 19 7.05 20.15 23.54
CA VAL A 19 7.25 19.46 22.27
C VAL A 19 7.82 18.12 22.69
N VAL A 20 6.93 17.18 23.03
CA VAL A 20 7.27 15.77 23.05
C VAL A 20 7.75 15.53 21.63
N SER A 21 9.06 15.29 21.48
CA SER A 21 9.69 15.01 20.20
C SER A 21 8.96 13.83 19.54
N SER A 22 8.03 14.15 18.66
CA SER A 22 7.19 13.21 17.92
C SER A 22 8.03 12.28 17.03
N GLY A 23 9.23 12.73 16.63
CA GLY A 23 10.18 11.93 15.85
C GLY A 23 10.49 10.56 16.44
N PHE A 24 10.70 10.44 17.76
CA PHE A 24 11.02 9.14 18.38
C PHE A 24 9.85 8.14 18.36
N ALA A 25 8.60 8.64 18.43
CA ALA A 25 7.43 7.79 18.32
C ALA A 25 7.22 7.33 16.88
N SER A 26 7.40 8.23 15.91
CA SER A 26 7.35 7.94 14.48
C SER A 26 8.39 6.90 14.08
N ASP A 27 9.65 7.04 14.50
CA ASP A 27 10.73 6.10 14.14
C ASP A 27 10.47 4.68 14.65
N LYS A 28 9.91 4.55 15.86
CA LYS A 28 9.50 3.24 16.40
C LYS A 28 8.38 2.60 15.59
N ILE A 29 7.41 3.40 15.13
CA ILE A 29 6.33 2.91 14.27
C ILE A 29 6.88 2.52 12.90
N LEU A 30 7.73 3.35 12.29
CA LEU A 30 8.31 3.13 10.97
C LEU A 30 9.14 1.84 10.94
N SER A 31 10.02 1.63 11.93
CA SER A 31 10.86 0.44 12.04
C SER A 31 10.10 -0.85 12.37
N ARG A 32 8.92 -0.77 12.99
CA ARG A 32 8.05 -1.94 13.21
C ARG A 32 7.51 -2.49 11.89
N TRP A 33 7.17 -1.60 10.96
CA TRP A 33 6.53 -1.93 9.69
C TRP A 33 7.51 -2.05 8.51
N SER A 34 8.69 -1.45 8.61
CA SER A 34 9.81 -1.59 7.68
C SER A 34 10.90 -2.48 8.27
N LYS A 35 11.08 -3.67 7.71
CA LYS A 35 12.00 -4.69 8.22
C LYS A 35 13.11 -4.96 7.20
N THR A 36 14.36 -4.94 7.66
CA THR A 36 15.53 -5.19 6.82
C THR A 36 16.21 -6.47 7.27
N ASN A 37 16.39 -7.41 6.33
CA ASN A 37 17.24 -8.58 6.51
C ASN A 37 18.57 -8.35 5.81
N HIS A 38 19.66 -8.69 6.49
CA HIS A 38 21.02 -8.61 5.96
C HIS A 38 21.59 -10.02 5.83
N TYR A 39 22.24 -10.27 4.70
CA TYR A 39 22.91 -11.53 4.40
C TYR A 39 24.32 -11.25 3.89
N GLU A 40 25.26 -12.05 4.34
CA GLU A 40 26.67 -11.99 3.96
C GLU A 40 27.15 -13.41 3.62
N ASN A 41 28.15 -13.52 2.75
CA ASN A 41 28.87 -14.77 2.48
C ASN A 41 30.37 -14.65 2.79
N ASP A 42 31.06 -15.78 2.87
CA ASP A 42 32.49 -15.85 3.22
C ASP A 42 33.42 -15.10 2.24
N LEU A 43 32.91 -14.70 1.08
CA LEU A 43 33.62 -13.92 0.07
C LEU A 43 33.42 -12.40 0.24
N GLY A 44 32.76 -11.95 1.32
CA GLY A 44 32.50 -10.54 1.62
C GLY A 44 31.41 -9.91 0.75
N ASN A 45 30.54 -10.72 0.13
CA ASN A 45 29.39 -10.18 -0.61
C ASN A 45 28.21 -10.00 0.33
N GLU A 46 27.55 -8.85 0.20
CA GLU A 46 26.47 -8.45 1.09
C GLU A 46 25.17 -8.23 0.30
N LEU A 47 24.05 -8.57 0.94
CA LEU A 47 22.70 -8.35 0.42
C LEU A 47 21.80 -7.85 1.54
N TRP A 48 21.22 -6.66 1.34
CA TRP A 48 20.14 -6.15 2.18
C TRP A 48 18.84 -6.22 1.42
N ILE A 49 17.81 -6.75 2.07
CA ILE A 49 16.44 -6.74 1.57
C ILE A 49 15.57 -6.11 2.65
N THR A 50 14.97 -4.99 2.31
CA THR A 50 13.99 -4.28 3.14
C THR A 50 12.60 -4.55 2.59
N ALA A 51 11.67 -4.93 3.45
CA ALA A 51 10.26 -5.02 3.12
C ALA A 51 9.45 -4.12 4.06
N THR A 52 8.52 -3.35 3.49
CA THR A 52 7.69 -2.41 4.23
C THR A 52 6.22 -2.67 3.95
N TYR A 53 5.45 -2.90 5.01
CA TYR A 53 4.01 -2.98 4.95
C TYR A 53 3.37 -1.63 5.32
N TYR A 54 2.48 -1.13 4.47
CA TYR A 54 1.84 0.19 4.67
C TYR A 54 0.56 0.08 5.48
N ALA A 55 0.71 -0.19 6.79
CA ALA A 55 -0.38 -0.07 7.76
C ALA A 55 -0.83 1.39 7.92
N SER A 56 -2.03 1.61 8.46
CA SER A 56 -2.53 2.97 8.72
C SER A 56 -1.60 3.82 9.56
N GLU A 57 -1.15 3.28 10.69
CA GLU A 57 -0.23 3.99 11.57
C GLU A 57 1.14 4.23 10.93
N TYR A 58 1.58 3.36 10.01
CA TYR A 58 2.82 3.58 9.26
C TYR A 58 2.67 4.77 8.32
N VAL A 59 1.56 4.84 7.57
CA VAL A 59 1.29 5.94 6.64
C VAL A 59 1.22 7.27 7.38
N GLU A 60 0.53 7.32 8.53
CA GLU A 60 0.44 8.54 9.35
C GLU A 60 1.82 8.95 9.89
N ALA A 61 2.57 8.01 10.46
CA ALA A 61 3.93 8.26 10.96
C ALA A 61 4.88 8.71 9.83
N LEU A 62 4.74 8.16 8.63
CA LEU A 62 5.54 8.53 7.46
C LEU A 62 5.24 9.95 7.00
N VAL A 63 3.96 10.31 6.85
CA VAL A 63 3.54 11.67 6.47
C VAL A 63 4.03 12.68 7.51
N GLN A 64 3.89 12.36 8.80
CA GLN A 64 4.37 13.22 9.88
C GLN A 64 5.89 13.38 9.84
N SER A 65 6.64 12.28 9.70
CA SER A 65 8.10 12.30 9.64
C SER A 65 8.61 13.12 8.44
N GLU A 66 8.03 12.94 7.26
CA GLU A 66 8.39 13.72 6.07
C GLU A 66 7.99 15.19 6.20
N ALA A 67 6.84 15.49 6.80
CA ALA A 67 6.43 16.87 7.04
C ALA A 67 7.37 17.60 8.00
N GLU A 68 7.78 16.95 9.10
CA GLU A 68 8.75 17.49 10.06
C GLU A 68 10.13 17.69 9.42
N LYS A 69 10.61 16.68 8.67
CA LYS A 69 11.92 16.71 8.01
C LYS A 69 12.03 17.79 6.94
N ASN A 70 10.97 18.02 6.18
CA ASN A 70 10.94 18.98 5.08
C ASN A 70 10.29 20.33 5.45
N LEU A 71 9.90 20.52 6.72
CA LEU A 71 9.22 21.72 7.23
C LEU A 71 7.94 22.05 6.45
N TRP A 72 7.17 21.03 6.07
CA TRP A 72 5.94 21.20 5.30
C TRP A 72 4.84 21.87 6.11
N THR A 73 4.06 22.67 5.41
CA THR A 73 2.76 23.16 5.89
C THR A 73 1.74 22.02 5.97
N ALA A 74 0.63 22.25 6.68
CA ALA A 74 -0.46 21.27 6.77
C ALA A 74 -1.03 20.90 5.38
N ASP A 75 -1.11 21.87 4.46
CA ASP A 75 -1.62 21.64 3.12
C ASP A 75 -0.66 20.79 2.27
N GLU A 76 0.65 21.01 2.38
CA GLU A 76 1.67 20.19 1.70
C GLU A 76 1.69 18.75 2.22
N ALA A 77 1.58 18.58 3.55
CA ALA A 77 1.50 17.26 4.17
C ALA A 77 0.23 16.51 3.74
N GLU A 78 -0.93 17.18 3.67
CA GLU A 78 -2.18 16.60 3.16
C GLU A 78 -2.08 16.23 1.67
N GLN A 79 -1.44 17.07 0.86
CA GLN A 79 -1.22 16.79 -0.56
C GLN A 79 -0.29 15.59 -0.76
N TYR A 80 0.78 15.47 0.03
CA TYR A 80 1.65 14.30 0.04
C TYR A 80 0.89 13.04 0.46
N LYS A 81 0.12 13.11 1.55
CA LYS A 81 -0.75 12.01 2.01
C LYS A 81 -1.71 11.56 0.90
N TYR A 82 -2.35 12.51 0.20
CA TYR A 82 -3.23 12.21 -0.93
C TYR A 82 -2.49 11.44 -2.05
N GLN A 83 -1.32 11.91 -2.47
CA GLN A 83 -0.53 11.25 -3.53
C GLN A 83 -0.04 9.86 -3.11
N LEU A 84 0.38 9.72 -1.85
CA LEU A 84 0.80 8.44 -1.29
C LEU A 84 -0.36 7.44 -1.28
N LEU A 85 -1.51 7.82 -0.71
CA LEU A 85 -2.69 6.94 -0.66
C LEU A 85 -3.21 6.55 -2.05
N LYS A 86 -3.13 7.47 -3.02
CA LYS A 86 -3.45 7.19 -4.42
C LYS A 86 -2.53 6.14 -5.04
N THR A 87 -1.24 6.21 -4.74
CA THR A 87 -0.23 5.24 -5.20
C THR A 87 -0.42 3.88 -4.53
N LEU A 88 -0.66 3.87 -3.22
CA LEU A 88 -0.86 2.65 -2.44
C LEU A 88 -2.13 1.89 -2.83
N ASN A 89 -3.19 2.62 -3.25
CA ASN A 89 -4.50 2.07 -3.61
C ASN A 89 -4.98 1.00 -2.60
N LEU A 90 -4.97 1.39 -1.32
CA LEU A 90 -5.30 0.49 -0.21
C LEU A 90 -6.73 -0.07 -0.32
N THR A 91 -7.63 0.60 -1.03
CA THR A 91 -8.99 0.12 -1.27
C THR A 91 -9.06 -1.20 -2.01
N GLU A 92 -8.14 -1.43 -2.96
CA GLU A 92 -8.15 -2.61 -3.84
C GLU A 92 -7.02 -3.59 -3.52
N TYR A 93 -5.89 -3.07 -3.04
CA TYR A 93 -4.66 -3.82 -2.88
C TYR A 93 -4.08 -3.74 -1.48
N ILE A 94 -3.21 -4.71 -1.20
CA ILE A 94 -2.30 -4.72 -0.06
C ILE A 94 -0.91 -4.42 -0.64
N PRO A 95 -0.44 -3.16 -0.58
CA PRO A 95 0.85 -2.79 -1.12
C PRO A 95 1.97 -3.13 -0.13
N ILE A 96 3.04 -3.71 -0.66
CA ILE A 96 4.30 -3.94 0.04
C ILE A 96 5.40 -3.29 -0.80
N PHE A 97 6.22 -2.47 -0.16
CA PHE A 97 7.41 -1.92 -0.80
C PHE A 97 8.61 -2.80 -0.49
N ILE A 98 9.38 -3.13 -1.52
CA ILE A 98 10.63 -3.87 -1.39
C ILE A 98 11.77 -2.99 -1.83
N GLY A 99 12.81 -2.92 -1.01
CA GLY A 99 14.12 -2.36 -1.34
C GLY A 99 15.17 -3.46 -1.29
N ILE A 100 16.05 -3.50 -2.29
CA ILE A 100 17.16 -4.44 -2.41
C ILE A 100 18.44 -3.62 -2.59
N ASP A 101 19.47 -3.89 -1.79
CA ASP A 101 20.85 -3.42 -1.99
C ASP A 101 21.75 -4.65 -2.14
N ASN A 102 22.11 -4.98 -3.37
CA ASN A 102 22.96 -6.12 -3.70
C ASN A 102 24.39 -5.67 -3.98
N ARG A 103 25.32 -6.00 -3.08
CA ARG A 103 26.76 -5.75 -3.22
C ARG A 103 27.55 -7.01 -3.57
N GLY A 104 26.90 -7.97 -4.20
CA GLY A 104 27.52 -9.21 -4.65
C GLY A 104 27.30 -9.51 -6.13
N PRO A 105 27.39 -10.80 -6.50
CA PRO A 105 27.02 -11.27 -7.84
C PRO A 105 25.57 -10.90 -8.14
N SER A 106 25.28 -10.74 -9.43
CA SER A 106 23.96 -10.26 -9.81
C SER A 106 22.84 -11.25 -9.47
N MET A 107 21.71 -10.70 -9.03
CA MET A 107 20.49 -11.44 -8.74
C MET A 107 19.71 -11.73 -10.02
N HIS A 108 19.08 -12.90 -10.07
CA HIS A 108 18.22 -13.35 -11.15
C HIS A 108 16.84 -13.61 -10.59
N MET A 109 15.94 -12.67 -10.82
CA MET A 109 14.63 -12.59 -10.16
C MET A 109 13.47 -12.85 -11.12
N ALA A 110 13.69 -13.09 -12.41
CA ALA A 110 12.60 -13.32 -13.36
C ALA A 110 12.12 -14.78 -13.38
N PRO A 111 10.80 -15.01 -13.44
CA PRO A 111 9.71 -14.05 -13.20
C PRO A 111 9.54 -13.76 -11.70
N PHE A 112 9.51 -12.48 -11.32
CA PHE A 112 9.55 -12.10 -9.90
C PHE A 112 8.30 -12.51 -9.12
N SER A 113 7.16 -12.61 -9.81
CA SER A 113 5.91 -13.13 -9.24
C SER A 113 6.07 -14.48 -8.57
N ASP A 114 6.92 -15.35 -9.11
CA ASP A 114 7.03 -16.76 -8.68
C ASP A 114 7.91 -16.88 -7.43
N HIS A 115 8.71 -15.84 -7.15
CA HIS A 115 9.62 -15.78 -6.03
C HIS A 115 9.02 -15.08 -4.82
N ILE A 116 7.82 -14.51 -4.93
CA ILE A 116 7.21 -13.77 -3.83
C ILE A 116 5.82 -14.28 -3.49
N THR A 117 5.52 -14.36 -2.21
CA THR A 117 4.23 -14.85 -1.74
C THR A 117 3.85 -14.14 -0.45
N LEU A 118 2.62 -13.63 -0.41
CA LEU A 118 2.03 -13.11 0.82
C LEU A 118 1.12 -14.18 1.45
N TRP A 119 1.40 -14.53 2.69
CA TRP A 119 0.61 -15.43 3.50
C TRP A 119 -0.27 -14.61 4.44
N VAL A 120 -1.57 -14.85 4.34
CA VAL A 120 -2.58 -14.21 5.17
C VAL A 120 -3.30 -15.33 5.94
N GLY A 121 -2.82 -15.61 7.15
CA GLY A 121 -3.17 -16.84 7.87
C GLY A 121 -2.79 -18.09 7.07
N LYS A 122 -3.80 -18.87 6.65
CA LYS A 122 -3.60 -20.07 5.81
C LYS A 122 -3.71 -19.78 4.30
N LYS A 123 -4.13 -18.58 3.90
CA LYS A 123 -4.31 -18.21 2.50
C LYS A 123 -2.98 -17.78 1.89
N LYS A 124 -2.67 -18.33 0.71
CA LYS A 124 -1.52 -17.93 -0.11
C LYS A 124 -2.00 -16.93 -1.16
N LEU A 125 -1.38 -15.75 -1.22
CA LEU A 125 -1.67 -14.72 -2.21
C LEU A 125 -0.45 -14.53 -3.13
N GLN A 126 -0.72 -14.41 -4.42
CA GLN A 126 0.26 -14.03 -5.43
C GLN A 126 0.10 -12.54 -5.74
N PRO A 127 1.19 -11.85 -6.13
CA PRO A 127 1.09 -10.46 -6.53
C PRO A 127 0.25 -10.35 -7.81
N VAL A 128 -0.66 -9.38 -7.84
CA VAL A 128 -1.45 -9.04 -9.03
C VAL A 128 -0.70 -8.04 -9.92
N ASP A 129 0.09 -7.17 -9.30
CA ASP A 129 1.00 -6.28 -10.02
C ASP A 129 2.26 -5.99 -9.20
N TYR A 130 3.33 -5.59 -9.87
CA TYR A 130 4.61 -5.26 -9.28
C TYR A 130 5.47 -4.49 -10.29
N ASP A 131 6.50 -3.80 -9.78
CA ASP A 131 7.48 -3.12 -10.62
C ASP A 131 8.27 -4.12 -11.50
N LYS A 132 8.05 -4.06 -12.82
CA LYS A 132 8.67 -4.98 -13.78
C LYS A 132 10.20 -4.90 -13.81
N ARG A 133 10.80 -3.84 -13.24
CA ARG A 133 12.26 -3.74 -13.05
C ARG A 133 12.83 -4.89 -12.23
N PHE A 134 12.03 -5.54 -11.38
CA PHE A 134 12.45 -6.74 -10.66
C PHE A 134 12.71 -7.95 -11.56
N ASN A 135 12.16 -8.01 -12.77
CA ASN A 135 12.45 -9.10 -13.71
C ASN A 135 13.83 -8.98 -14.37
N PHE A 136 14.51 -7.84 -14.24
CA PHE A 136 15.83 -7.67 -14.81
C PHE A 136 16.91 -8.04 -13.81
N LYS A 137 18.01 -8.60 -14.32
CA LYS A 137 19.23 -8.86 -13.56
C LYS A 137 19.59 -7.63 -12.70
N LEU A 138 19.93 -7.85 -11.44
CA LEU A 138 20.18 -6.76 -10.48
C LEU A 138 21.56 -6.87 -9.83
N GLN A 139 22.35 -5.82 -9.97
CA GLN A 139 23.53 -5.53 -9.17
C GLN A 139 23.40 -4.08 -8.67
N GLY A 140 23.69 -3.83 -7.39
CA GLY A 140 23.40 -2.56 -6.74
C GLY A 140 21.97 -2.47 -6.20
N LYS A 141 21.38 -1.27 -6.28
CA LYS A 141 20.11 -0.96 -5.60
C LYS A 141 18.90 -1.04 -6.52
N ARG A 142 17.79 -1.57 -6.01
CA ARG A 142 16.48 -1.51 -6.67
C ARG A 142 15.37 -1.52 -5.64
N ASP A 143 14.36 -0.73 -5.90
CA ASP A 143 13.15 -0.69 -5.09
C ASP A 143 11.90 -0.67 -5.96
N GLY A 144 10.76 -0.97 -5.35
CA GLY A 144 9.49 -0.94 -6.02
C GLY A 144 8.34 -1.47 -5.18
N PHE A 145 7.13 -1.15 -5.62
CA PHE A 145 5.90 -1.66 -5.04
C PHE A 145 5.50 -3.01 -5.60
N ILE A 146 4.83 -3.77 -4.76
CA ILE A 146 4.22 -5.06 -5.04
C ILE A 146 2.81 -5.01 -4.49
N TYR A 147 1.83 -5.31 -5.34
CA TYR A 147 0.42 -5.22 -5.01
C TYR A 147 -0.15 -6.63 -4.90
N PHE A 148 -0.69 -6.96 -3.72
CA PHE A 148 -1.43 -8.18 -3.48
C PHE A 148 -2.94 -7.88 -3.45
N PRO A 149 -3.81 -8.84 -3.81
CA PRO A 149 -5.25 -8.61 -3.81
C PRO A 149 -5.77 -8.49 -2.37
N ARG A 150 -6.58 -7.46 -2.10
CA ARG A 150 -7.22 -7.26 -0.78
C ARG A 150 -8.48 -8.10 -0.58
N TYR A 151 -9.12 -8.53 -1.65
CA TYR A 151 -10.32 -9.36 -1.62
C TYR A 151 -10.05 -10.72 -2.25
N ASP A 152 -10.71 -11.76 -1.74
CA ASP A 152 -10.73 -13.05 -2.43
C ASP A 152 -11.66 -13.03 -3.65
N GLU A 153 -11.67 -14.12 -4.42
CA GLU A 153 -12.52 -14.28 -5.61
C GLU A 153 -14.03 -14.11 -5.31
N LYS A 154 -14.44 -14.25 -4.05
CA LYS A 154 -15.82 -14.08 -3.58
C LYS A 154 -16.09 -12.68 -3.05
N GLY A 155 -15.14 -11.75 -3.18
CA GLY A 155 -15.25 -10.37 -2.73
C GLY A 155 -15.10 -10.18 -1.22
N LYS A 156 -14.63 -11.18 -0.47
CA LYS A 156 -14.43 -11.04 0.99
C LYS A 156 -13.04 -10.48 1.30
N PRO A 157 -12.89 -9.51 2.22
CA PRO A 157 -11.59 -8.97 2.60
C PRO A 157 -10.70 -10.08 3.18
N VAL A 158 -9.48 -10.23 2.64
CA VAL A 158 -8.57 -11.31 3.06
C VAL A 158 -7.96 -11.06 4.43
N LEU A 159 -7.84 -9.78 4.84
CA LEU A 159 -7.27 -9.36 6.13
C LEU A 159 -8.27 -9.41 7.30
N GLN A 160 -9.55 -9.71 7.05
CA GLN A 160 -10.57 -9.70 8.10
C GLN A 160 -10.30 -10.79 9.15
N GLY A 161 -10.11 -10.39 10.41
CA GLY A 161 -9.86 -11.31 11.53
C GLY A 161 -8.46 -11.94 11.54
N VAL A 162 -7.53 -11.40 10.73
CA VAL A 162 -6.16 -11.89 10.65
C VAL A 162 -5.30 -11.17 11.67
N LYS A 163 -4.51 -11.93 12.44
CA LYS A 163 -3.61 -11.35 13.44
C LYS A 163 -2.26 -10.95 12.87
N SER A 164 -1.74 -11.75 11.95
CA SER A 164 -0.44 -11.52 11.33
C SER A 164 -0.42 -11.97 9.88
N ILE A 165 0.45 -11.31 9.13
CA ILE A 165 0.74 -11.64 7.73
C ILE A 165 2.22 -11.99 7.61
N ARG A 166 2.56 -12.85 6.65
CA ARG A 166 3.94 -13.21 6.36
C ARG A 166 4.24 -13.03 4.88
N LEU A 167 5.21 -12.19 4.55
CA LEU A 167 5.80 -12.14 3.22
C LEU A 167 6.97 -13.12 3.15
N ALA A 168 6.92 -14.01 2.18
CA ALA A 168 7.99 -14.96 1.89
C ALA A 168 8.59 -14.63 0.53
N ILE A 169 9.91 -14.49 0.48
CA ILE A 169 10.70 -14.35 -0.75
C ILE A 169 11.60 -15.58 -0.88
N ASN A 170 11.56 -16.21 -2.04
CA ASN A 170 12.43 -17.35 -2.36
C ASN A 170 13.88 -16.87 -2.47
N GLY A 171 14.79 -17.40 -1.65
CA GLY A 171 16.20 -17.00 -1.64
C GLY A 171 16.99 -17.44 -2.88
N ASN A 172 16.45 -18.31 -3.73
CA ASN A 172 17.12 -18.72 -4.98
C ASN A 172 17.27 -17.58 -6.00
N VAL A 173 16.70 -16.40 -5.73
CA VAL A 173 16.90 -15.19 -6.53
C VAL A 173 18.31 -14.60 -6.43
N SER A 174 19.09 -14.98 -5.40
CA SER A 174 20.47 -14.52 -5.21
C SER A 174 21.39 -15.69 -4.85
N PRO A 175 22.64 -15.70 -5.37
CA PRO A 175 23.66 -16.63 -4.89
C PRO A 175 23.94 -16.53 -3.38
N ILE A 176 23.68 -15.37 -2.75
CA ILE A 176 23.93 -15.13 -1.32
C ILE A 176 22.84 -15.79 -0.44
N THR A 177 21.60 -15.87 -0.94
CA THR A 177 20.45 -16.41 -0.20
C THR A 177 19.97 -17.75 -0.73
N MET A 178 20.74 -18.38 -1.62
CA MET A 178 20.40 -19.67 -2.22
C MET A 178 20.12 -20.74 -1.14
N GLY A 179 19.00 -21.46 -1.31
CA GLY A 179 18.54 -22.46 -0.35
C GLY A 179 17.88 -21.90 0.93
N LYS A 180 17.75 -20.58 1.07
CA LYS A 180 17.05 -19.94 2.19
C LYS A 180 15.69 -19.41 1.75
N THR A 181 14.80 -19.20 2.72
CA THR A 181 13.58 -18.39 2.53
C THR A 181 13.74 -17.12 3.33
N ILE A 182 13.48 -15.97 2.72
CA ILE A 182 13.54 -14.67 3.35
C ILE A 182 12.11 -14.33 3.79
N ASP A 183 11.87 -14.39 5.10
CA ASP A 183 10.54 -14.16 5.67
C ASP A 183 10.47 -12.83 6.42
N TYR A 184 9.34 -12.13 6.25
CA TYR A 184 8.96 -10.96 7.01
C TYR A 184 7.56 -11.18 7.59
N ILE A 185 7.39 -10.97 8.88
CA ILE A 185 6.11 -11.16 9.57
C ILE A 185 5.68 -9.83 10.18
N TRP A 186 4.43 -9.41 9.98
CA TRP A 186 3.88 -8.24 10.64
C TRP A 186 2.58 -8.58 11.36
N ASP A 187 2.38 -7.96 12.52
CA ASP A 187 1.14 -8.07 13.29
C ASP A 187 0.17 -6.99 12.83
N VAL A 188 -0.97 -7.39 12.28
CA VAL A 188 -1.97 -6.53 11.63
C VAL A 188 -3.29 -6.44 12.39
N VAL A 189 -3.32 -6.90 13.65
CA VAL A 189 -4.54 -6.96 14.50
C VAL A 189 -5.27 -5.61 14.55
N ASP A 190 -4.52 -4.51 14.65
CA ASP A 190 -5.06 -3.16 14.81
C ASP A 190 -5.02 -2.34 13.51
N ASP A 191 -4.65 -2.95 12.39
CA ASP A 191 -4.58 -2.26 11.11
C ASP A 191 -5.99 -2.01 10.56
N ASN A 192 -6.41 -0.75 10.59
CA ASN A 192 -7.66 -0.31 9.98
C ASN A 192 -7.39 0.78 8.93
N PRO A 193 -7.23 0.40 7.65
CA PRO A 193 -7.01 1.32 6.54
C PRO A 193 -8.10 2.38 6.38
N GLU A 194 -9.33 2.11 6.85
CA GLU A 194 -10.44 3.06 6.74
C GLU A 194 -10.20 4.33 7.54
N LYS A 195 -9.39 4.28 8.61
CA LYS A 195 -9.00 5.47 9.38
C LYS A 195 -8.23 6.49 8.54
N LEU A 196 -7.43 6.03 7.58
CA LEU A 196 -6.70 6.89 6.64
C LEU A 196 -7.63 7.66 5.71
N TYR A 197 -8.85 7.16 5.53
CA TYR A 197 -9.90 7.77 4.72
C TYR A 197 -10.83 8.66 5.55
N THR A 198 -10.29 9.32 6.58
CA THR A 198 -10.97 10.43 7.27
C THR A 198 -10.23 11.74 6.97
N GLY A 199 -10.97 12.83 6.70
CA GLY A 199 -10.42 14.16 6.39
C GLY A 199 -10.49 14.58 4.91
N LYS A 200 -9.82 15.69 4.55
CA LYS A 200 -9.91 16.32 3.22
C LYS A 200 -9.29 15.46 2.12
N ALA A 201 -8.09 14.91 2.33
CA ALA A 201 -7.45 13.99 1.38
C ALA A 201 -8.32 12.75 1.10
N ALA A 202 -8.99 12.24 2.12
CA ALA A 202 -9.88 11.10 2.00
C ALA A 202 -11.13 11.38 1.16
N ALA A 203 -11.81 12.50 1.43
CA ALA A 203 -12.98 12.90 0.66
C ALA A 203 -12.63 13.07 -0.83
N ARG A 204 -11.45 13.62 -1.12
CA ARG A 204 -10.95 13.74 -2.50
C ARG A 204 -10.67 12.37 -3.14
N LEU A 205 -10.06 11.43 -2.43
CA LEU A 205 -9.81 10.07 -2.93
C LEU A 205 -11.10 9.28 -3.15
N GLU A 206 -12.06 9.40 -2.23
CA GLU A 206 -13.36 8.75 -2.39
C GLU A 206 -14.11 9.33 -3.59
N LEU A 207 -14.08 10.65 -3.77
CA LEU A 207 -14.65 11.30 -4.94
C LEU A 207 -14.00 10.79 -6.23
N ASP A 208 -12.67 10.73 -6.31
CA ASP A 208 -11.95 10.19 -7.47
C ASP A 208 -12.32 8.72 -7.75
N ARG A 209 -12.45 7.90 -6.70
CA ARG A 209 -12.87 6.49 -6.80
C ARG A 209 -14.30 6.39 -7.33
N LEU A 210 -15.22 7.20 -6.81
CA LEU A 210 -16.62 7.20 -7.21
C LEU A 210 -16.77 7.66 -8.67
N ILE A 211 -16.00 8.66 -9.11
CA ILE A 211 -15.95 9.08 -10.52
C ILE A 211 -15.53 7.91 -11.41
N LYS A 212 -14.41 7.25 -11.10
CA LYS A 212 -13.93 6.09 -11.89
C LYS A 212 -14.95 4.95 -11.90
N ARG A 213 -15.61 4.68 -10.78
CA ARG A 213 -16.65 3.64 -10.72
C ARG A 213 -17.86 4.02 -11.56
N LEU A 214 -18.25 5.29 -11.57
CA LEU A 214 -19.33 5.82 -12.39
C LEU A 214 -18.99 5.67 -13.88
N GLU A 215 -17.78 6.03 -14.30
CA GLU A 215 -17.30 5.82 -15.69
C GLU A 215 -17.40 4.34 -16.10
N LYS A 216 -16.86 3.42 -15.28
CA LYS A 216 -16.92 1.98 -15.55
C LYS A 216 -18.35 1.45 -15.64
N LEU A 217 -19.24 1.90 -14.73
CA LEU A 217 -20.65 1.51 -14.76
C LEU A 217 -21.37 2.07 -15.99
N ASN A 218 -21.02 3.27 -16.44
CA ASN A 218 -21.58 3.87 -17.63
C ASN A 218 -21.15 3.11 -18.90
N ASP A 219 -19.89 2.68 -18.98
CA ASP A 219 -19.40 1.85 -20.08
C ASP A 219 -20.09 0.48 -20.10
N GLN A 220 -20.24 -0.17 -18.94
CA GLN A 220 -21.00 -1.42 -18.81
C GLN A 220 -22.47 -1.25 -19.20
N LYS A 221 -23.10 -0.13 -18.81
CA LYS A 221 -24.47 0.20 -19.20
C LYS A 221 -24.59 0.31 -20.73
N LYS A 222 -23.70 1.04 -21.39
CA LYS A 222 -23.68 1.16 -22.86
C LYS A 222 -23.51 -0.19 -23.55
N GLU A 223 -22.62 -1.04 -23.05
CA GLU A 223 -22.41 -2.38 -23.61
C GLU A 223 -23.68 -3.25 -23.50
N LEU A 224 -24.35 -3.20 -22.34
CA LEU A 224 -25.60 -3.94 -22.12
C LEU A 224 -26.75 -3.38 -22.96
N GLU A 225 -26.87 -2.06 -23.11
CA GLU A 225 -27.85 -1.43 -24.00
C GLU A 225 -27.61 -1.85 -25.47
N GLY A 226 -26.35 -1.95 -25.91
CA GLY A 226 -26.00 -2.46 -27.24
C GLY A 226 -26.44 -3.91 -27.45
N LYS A 227 -26.15 -4.79 -26.48
CA LYS A 227 -26.61 -6.19 -26.49
C LYS A 227 -28.14 -6.31 -26.49
N LEU A 228 -28.81 -5.44 -25.74
CA LEU A 228 -30.27 -5.41 -25.69
C LEU A 228 -30.87 -5.01 -27.04
N ALA A 229 -30.30 -3.98 -27.70
CA ALA A 229 -30.73 -3.55 -29.02
C ALA A 229 -30.52 -4.63 -30.09
N GLU A 230 -29.44 -5.41 -30.01
CA GLU A 230 -29.17 -6.54 -30.89
C GLU A 230 -30.25 -7.63 -30.73
N VAL A 231 -30.58 -8.01 -29.49
CA VAL A 231 -31.64 -8.99 -29.20
C VAL A 231 -33.01 -8.48 -29.63
N GLU A 232 -33.33 -7.20 -29.43
CA GLU A 232 -34.58 -6.61 -29.91
C GLU A 232 -34.70 -6.65 -31.44
N SER A 233 -33.61 -6.40 -32.17
CA SER A 233 -33.57 -6.51 -33.62
C SER A 233 -33.84 -7.94 -34.09
N GLU A 234 -33.24 -8.95 -33.44
CA GLU A 234 -33.51 -10.36 -33.72
C GLU A 234 -34.96 -10.74 -33.45
N LEU A 235 -35.53 -10.30 -32.31
CA LEU A 235 -36.94 -10.53 -31.98
C LEU A 235 -37.86 -9.96 -33.06
N GLN A 236 -37.60 -8.75 -33.54
CA GLN A 236 -38.40 -8.14 -34.62
C GLN A 236 -38.29 -8.93 -35.94
N GLN A 237 -37.10 -9.43 -36.28
CA GLN A 237 -36.92 -10.24 -37.48
C GLN A 237 -37.66 -11.58 -37.39
N VAL A 238 -37.55 -12.26 -36.25
CA VAL A 238 -38.26 -13.52 -36.00
C VAL A 238 -39.77 -13.29 -36.01
N GLN A 239 -40.25 -12.22 -35.38
CA GLN A 239 -41.67 -11.90 -35.33
C GLN A 239 -42.24 -11.61 -36.72
N LYS A 240 -41.52 -10.85 -37.56
CA LYS A 240 -41.89 -10.67 -38.98
C LYS A 240 -41.97 -12.02 -39.71
N ARG A 241 -41.00 -12.91 -39.49
CA ARG A 241 -40.99 -14.25 -40.10
C ARG A 241 -42.18 -15.09 -39.65
N VAL A 242 -42.57 -15.01 -38.38
CA VAL A 242 -43.75 -15.69 -37.83
C VAL A 242 -45.03 -15.14 -38.45
N GLU A 243 -45.18 -13.83 -38.55
CA GLU A 243 -46.34 -13.19 -39.19
C GLU A 243 -46.47 -13.55 -40.68
N GLU A 244 -45.36 -13.62 -41.41
CA GLU A 244 -45.33 -14.07 -42.81
C GLU A 244 -45.82 -15.51 -42.96
N LEU A 245 -45.37 -16.41 -42.08
CA LEU A 245 -45.78 -17.82 -42.10
C LEU A 245 -47.23 -18.04 -41.66
N GLN A 246 -47.78 -17.18 -40.79
CA GLN A 246 -49.17 -17.26 -40.35
C GLN A 246 -50.20 -16.76 -41.39
N ARG A 247 -49.75 -16.03 -42.42
CA ARG A 247 -50.62 -15.51 -43.50
C ARG A 247 -50.67 -16.41 -44.74
N GLN A 248 -49.90 -17.49 -44.77
CA GLN A 248 -49.99 -18.57 -45.76
C GLN A 248 -50.98 -19.64 -45.30
#